data_AF-A0A968PCD0-F1
#
_entry.id   AF-A0A968PCD0-F1
#
_cell.length_a   1.000
_cell.length_b   1.000
_cell.length_c   1.000
_cell.angle_alpha   90.00
_cell.angle_beta   90.00
_cell.angle_gamma   90.00
#
_symmetry.space_group_name_H-M   'P 1'
#
loop_
_entity.id
_entity.type
_entity.pdbx_description
1 polymer ?
#
loop_
_entity_poly.entity_id
_entity_poly.type
_entity_poly.pdbx_seq_one_letter_code
_entity_poly.pdbx_strand_id
1 'polypeptide(L)'
;GLAFAAAGGAAGHDALHEEARRLARLLVSEIKLYNEEIIEQGKREGNIYDRLREDVDRSRQMYEERIDPRIRGGEDYFYQELVQRLAGGDPRLLGM
;
A
#
# COMPACT_ATOMS: atom_id res chain seq x y z
N GLY A 1 3.32 37.66 9.87
CA GLY A 1 3.80 36.30 10.15
C GLY A 1 2.90 35.26 9.51
N LEU A 2 2.89 35.18 8.17
CA LEU A 2 2.11 34.19 7.40
C LEU A 2 2.96 33.00 6.92
N ALA A 3 4.28 33.19 6.80
CA ALA A 3 5.20 32.16 6.30
C ALA A 3 5.37 30.96 7.25
N PHE A 4 5.26 31.15 8.57
CA PHE A 4 5.51 30.08 9.55
C PHE A 4 4.36 29.06 9.64
N ALA A 5 3.11 29.49 9.41
CA ALA A 5 1.95 28.61 9.43
C ALA A 5 1.85 27.70 8.20
N ALA A 6 2.21 28.22 7.01
CA ALA A 6 2.21 27.46 5.76
C ALA A 6 3.27 26.33 5.77
N ALA A 7 4.47 26.61 6.31
CA ALA A 7 5.54 25.62 6.44
C ALA A 7 5.16 24.47 7.40
N GLY A 8 4.48 24.79 8.52
CA GLY A 8 4.00 23.78 9.47
C GLY A 8 2.88 22.90 8.89
N GLY A 9 2.00 23.46 8.05
CA GLY A 9 0.96 22.72 7.35
C GLY A 9 1.52 21.73 6.32
N ALA A 10 2.50 22.17 5.52
CA ALA A 10 3.15 21.31 4.52
C ALA A 10 3.97 20.18 5.18
N ALA A 11 4.82 20.50 6.17
CA ALA A 11 5.59 19.49 6.89
C ALA A 11 4.71 18.46 7.61
N GLY A 12 3.58 18.91 8.18
CA GLY A 12 2.58 18.03 8.77
C GLY A 12 1.92 17.12 7.73
N HIS A 13 1.62 17.63 6.53
CA HIS A 13 1.05 16.84 5.44
C HIS A 13 2.03 15.78 4.92
N ASP A 14 3.30 16.14 4.73
CA ASP A 14 4.34 15.21 4.28
C ASP A 14 4.54 14.07 5.29
N ALA A 15 4.49 14.36 6.58
CA ALA A 15 4.59 13.35 7.63
C ALA A 15 3.46 12.32 7.57
N LEU A 16 2.23 12.72 7.23
CA LEU A 16 1.10 11.80 7.04
C LEU A 16 1.34 10.86 5.87
N HIS A 17 1.84 11.38 4.74
CA HIS A 17 2.18 10.56 3.58
C HIS A 17 3.30 9.58 3.89
N GLU A 18 4.31 9.99 4.65
CA GLU A 18 5.35 9.05 5.09
C GLU A 18 4.83 7.95 6.00
N GLU A 19 3.94 8.28 6.94
CA GLU A 19 3.32 7.30 7.83
C GLU A 19 2.47 6.30 7.04
N ALA A 20 1.68 6.79 6.09
CA ALA A 20 0.92 5.95 5.18
C ALA A 20 1.82 5.03 4.36
N ARG A 21 2.91 5.54 3.77
CA ARG A 21 3.90 4.71 3.07
C ARG A 21 4.52 3.65 3.96
N ARG A 22 4.85 3.98 5.21
CA ARG A 22 5.42 3.02 6.19
C ARG A 22 4.40 1.93 6.53
N LEU A 23 3.14 2.28 6.76
CA LEU A 23 2.09 1.31 7.07
C LEU A 23 1.78 0.40 5.88
N ALA A 24 1.67 0.95 4.66
CA ALA A 24 1.49 0.15 3.44
C ALA A 24 2.62 -0.86 3.27
N ARG A 25 3.88 -0.42 3.43
CA ARG A 25 5.06 -1.31 3.39
C ARG A 25 4.96 -2.45 4.39
N LEU A 26 4.58 -2.14 5.63
CA LEU A 26 4.47 -3.13 6.69
C LEU A 26 3.44 -4.20 6.31
N LEU A 27 2.20 -3.79 6.04
CA LEU A 27 1.08 -4.70 5.78
C LEU A 27 1.33 -5.58 4.55
N VAL A 28 1.80 -4.99 3.44
CA VAL A 28 2.10 -5.77 2.22
C VAL A 28 3.31 -6.71 2.43
N SER A 29 4.28 -6.33 3.26
CA SER A 29 5.40 -7.22 3.60
C SER A 29 4.96 -8.41 4.44
N GLU A 30 3.97 -8.27 5.30
CA GLU A 30 3.37 -9.39 6.04
C GLU A 30 2.65 -10.35 5.08
N ILE A 31 1.84 -9.84 4.14
CA ILE A 31 1.22 -10.67 3.09
C ILE A 31 2.31 -11.48 2.37
N LYS A 32 3.41 -10.82 1.97
CA LYS A 32 4.53 -11.49 1.30
C LYS A 32 5.17 -12.56 2.15
N LEU A 33 5.45 -12.25 3.42
CA LEU A 33 6.13 -13.15 4.35
C LEU A 33 5.37 -14.47 4.54
N TYR A 34 4.04 -14.40 4.60
CA TYR A 34 3.20 -15.57 4.86
C TYR A 34 2.75 -16.33 3.60
N ASN A 35 2.84 -15.71 2.42
CA ASN A 35 2.25 -16.25 1.19
C ASN A 35 3.24 -16.36 0.01
N GLU A 36 4.55 -16.51 0.26
CA GLU A 36 5.57 -16.47 -0.78
C GLU A 36 5.33 -17.49 -1.92
N GLU A 37 4.98 -18.73 -1.61
CA GLU A 37 4.68 -19.75 -2.63
C GLU A 37 3.47 -19.39 -3.51
N ILE A 38 2.42 -18.84 -2.89
CA ILE A 38 1.19 -18.42 -3.58
C ILE A 38 1.49 -17.23 -4.50
N ILE A 39 2.33 -16.29 -4.05
CA ILE A 39 2.76 -15.13 -4.84
C ILE A 39 3.55 -15.59 -6.06
N GLU A 40 4.50 -16.51 -5.90
CA GLU A 40 5.29 -17.01 -7.02
C GLU A 40 4.42 -17.76 -8.04
N GLN A 41 3.39 -18.51 -7.59
CA GLN A 41 2.41 -19.08 -8.52
C GLN A 41 1.58 -17.99 -9.21
N GLY A 42 1.11 -17.01 -8.45
CA GLY A 42 0.33 -15.89 -8.98
C GLY A 42 1.09 -15.08 -10.02
N LYS A 43 2.40 -14.86 -9.86
CA LYS A 43 3.25 -14.21 -10.87
C LYS A 43 3.34 -14.99 -12.17
N ARG A 44 3.41 -16.33 -12.10
CA ARG A 44 3.47 -17.19 -13.30
C ARG A 44 2.18 -17.14 -14.11
N GLU A 45 1.05 -17.02 -13.42
CA GLU A 45 -0.28 -17.04 -14.05
C GLU A 45 -0.89 -15.64 -14.27
N GLY A 46 -0.31 -14.60 -13.67
CA GLY A 46 -0.81 -13.23 -13.72
C GLY A 46 -2.11 -13.01 -12.93
N ASN A 47 -2.28 -13.69 -11.79
CA ASN A 47 -3.52 -13.69 -10.99
C ASN A 47 -3.28 -13.59 -9.47
N ILE A 48 -2.29 -12.80 -9.04
CA ILE A 48 -1.93 -12.66 -7.62
C ILE A 48 -3.13 -12.21 -6.77
N TYR A 49 -3.90 -11.22 -7.23
CA TYR A 49 -5.01 -10.67 -6.46
C TYR A 49 -6.10 -11.71 -6.22
N ASP A 50 -6.45 -12.51 -7.22
CA ASP A 50 -7.48 -13.55 -7.06
C ASP A 50 -7.08 -14.61 -6.02
N ARG A 51 -5.79 -14.97 -5.97
CA ARG A 51 -5.28 -15.97 -5.03
C ARG A 51 -5.16 -15.44 -3.59
N LEU A 52 -4.92 -14.15 -3.43
CA LEU A 52 -4.68 -13.49 -2.15
C LEU A 52 -5.76 -12.49 -1.76
N ARG A 53 -6.93 -12.53 -2.40
CA ARG A 53 -7.99 -11.54 -2.27
C ARG A 53 -8.30 -11.23 -0.81
N GLU A 54 -8.53 -12.27 -0.01
CA GLU A 54 -8.85 -12.09 1.39
C GLU A 54 -7.76 -11.40 2.20
N ASP A 55 -6.48 -11.75 2.00
CA ASP A 55 -5.36 -11.14 2.72
C ASP A 55 -5.14 -9.69 2.28
N VAL A 56 -5.27 -9.43 0.99
CA VAL A 56 -5.15 -8.10 0.39
C VAL A 56 -6.27 -7.19 0.87
N ASP A 57 -7.53 -7.65 0.82
CA ASP A 57 -8.69 -6.85 1.20
C ASP A 57 -8.70 -6.56 2.71
N ARG A 58 -8.37 -7.56 3.55
CA ARG A 58 -8.23 -7.34 5.00
C ARG A 58 -7.13 -6.32 5.31
N SER A 59 -5.97 -6.45 4.68
CA SER A 59 -4.86 -5.54 4.90
C SER A 59 -5.15 -4.13 4.37
N ARG A 60 -5.86 -4.02 3.24
CA ARG A 60 -6.32 -2.74 2.69
C ARG A 60 -7.29 -2.06 3.65
N GLN A 61 -8.26 -2.80 4.21
CA GLN A 61 -9.18 -2.26 5.20
C GLN A 61 -8.42 -1.72 6.43
N MET A 62 -7.48 -2.51 6.98
CA MET A 62 -6.67 -2.06 8.11
C MET A 62 -5.83 -0.82 7.80
N TYR A 63 -5.32 -0.73 6.57
CA TYR A 63 -4.61 0.45 6.09
C TYR A 63 -5.52 1.68 6.06
N GLU A 64 -6.68 1.58 5.39
CA GLU A 64 -7.63 2.68 5.22
C GLU A 64 -8.20 3.19 6.55
N GLU A 65 -8.45 2.29 7.51
CA GLU A 65 -8.91 2.64 8.85
C GLU A 65 -7.88 3.46 9.65
N ARG A 66 -6.59 3.21 9.44
CA ARG A 66 -5.49 3.80 10.23
C ARG A 66 -4.91 5.06 9.62
N ILE A 67 -4.93 5.22 8.30
CA ILE A 67 -4.40 6.43 7.67
C ILE A 67 -5.31 7.64 7.93
N ASP A 68 -4.67 8.81 8.03
CA ASP A 68 -5.36 10.08 8.25
C ASP A 68 -6.34 10.39 7.10
N PRO A 69 -7.60 10.75 7.39
CA PRO A 69 -8.59 11.05 6.35
C PRO A 69 -8.17 12.12 5.35
N ARG A 70 -7.27 13.05 5.73
CA ARG A 70 -6.77 14.12 4.86
C ARG A 70 -5.98 13.62 3.65
N ILE A 71 -5.47 12.38 3.70
CA ILE A 71 -4.67 11.79 2.61
C ILE A 71 -5.34 10.61 1.91
N ARG A 72 -6.49 10.12 2.40
CA ARG A 72 -7.18 8.93 1.84
C ARG A 72 -7.57 9.04 0.37
N GLY A 73 -7.88 10.24 -0.12
CA GLY A 73 -8.25 10.48 -1.52
C GLY A 73 -7.07 10.80 -2.44
N GLY A 74 -5.84 10.70 -1.93
CA GLY A 74 -4.62 11.04 -2.65
C GLY A 74 -3.96 9.83 -3.30
N GLU A 75 -2.66 9.71 -3.08
CA GLU A 75 -1.83 8.64 -3.64
C GLU A 75 -2.12 7.29 -2.96
N ASP A 76 -2.34 6.23 -3.75
CA ASP A 76 -2.59 4.88 -3.21
C ASP A 76 -1.28 4.14 -2.92
N TYR A 77 -0.70 4.43 -1.75
CA TYR A 77 0.54 3.78 -1.30
C TYR A 77 0.37 2.28 -1.07
N PHE A 78 -0.84 1.82 -0.74
CA PHE A 78 -1.09 0.39 -0.54
C PHE A 78 -0.98 -0.35 -1.88
N TYR A 79 -1.62 0.17 -2.94
CA TYR A 79 -1.49 -0.39 -4.28
C TYR A 79 -0.05 -0.35 -4.80
N GLN A 80 0.68 0.75 -4.58
CA GLN A 80 2.09 0.83 -4.97
C GLN A 80 2.93 -0.27 -4.33
N GLU A 81 2.75 -0.52 -3.03
CA GLU A 81 3.48 -1.57 -2.34
C GLU A 81 3.04 -2.97 -2.79
N LEU A 82 1.76 -3.20 -3.11
CA LEU A 82 1.30 -4.46 -3.73
C LEU A 82 2.05 -4.73 -5.03
N VAL A 83 2.08 -3.75 -5.93
CA VAL A 83 2.78 -3.86 -7.22
C VAL A 83 4.27 -4.11 -7.00
N GLN A 84 4.91 -3.32 -6.13
CA GLN A 84 6.35 -3.40 -5.96
C GLN A 84 6.81 -4.69 -5.25
N ARG A 85 6.07 -5.15 -4.23
CA ARG A 85 6.49 -6.28 -3.39
C ARG A 85 5.94 -7.61 -3.84
N LEU A 86 4.69 -7.64 -4.30
CA LEU A 86 4.03 -8.88 -4.72
C LEU A 86 4.17 -9.09 -6.22
N ALA A 87 4.05 -8.03 -7.02
CA ALA A 87 4.07 -8.12 -8.48
C ALA A 87 5.43 -7.78 -9.11
N GLY A 88 6.48 -7.54 -8.31
CA GLY A 88 7.82 -7.25 -8.80
C GLY A 88 7.92 -5.97 -9.64
N GLY A 89 6.99 -5.03 -9.46
CA GLY A 89 6.90 -3.79 -10.24
C GLY A 89 5.99 -3.87 -11.47
N ASP A 90 5.46 -5.05 -11.83
CA ASP A 90 4.56 -5.20 -12.97
C ASP A 90 3.09 -5.34 -12.50
N PRO A 91 2.27 -4.27 -12.58
CA PRO A 91 0.89 -4.31 -12.11
C PRO A 91 0.03 -5.34 -12.85
N ARG A 92 0.40 -5.74 -14.07
CA ARG A 92 -0.35 -6.73 -14.85
C ARG A 92 -0.38 -8.10 -14.18
N LEU A 93 0.59 -8.41 -13.32
CA LEU A 93 0.64 -9.69 -12.60
C LEU A 93 -0.37 -9.77 -11.44
N LEU A 94 -0.99 -8.64 -11.06
CA LEU A 94 -2.06 -8.65 -10.08
C LEU A 94 -3.33 -9.33 -10.63
N GLY A 95 -3.58 -9.24 -11.94
CA GLY A 95 -4.76 -9.85 -12.57
C GLY A 95 -6.07 -9.09 -12.32
N MET A 96 -6.00 -7.76 -12.25
CA MET A 96 -7.12 -6.85 -11.96
C MET A 96 -7.34 -5.81 -13.05
#